data_AF-A0A2M9M9Z5-F1
#
_entry.id   AF-A0A2M9M9Z5-F1
#
_cell.length_a   1.000
_cell.length_b   1.000
_cell.length_c   1.000
_cell.angle_alpha   90.00
_cell.angle_beta   90.00
_cell.angle_gamma   90.00
#
_symmetry.space_group_name_H-M   'P 1'
#
loop_
_entity.id
_entity.type
_entity.pdbx_description
1 polymer ?
#
loop_
_entity_poly.entity_id
_entity_poly.type
_entity_poly.pdbx_seq_one_letter_code
_entity_poly.pdbx_strand_id
1 'polypeptide(L)'
;MEEKPALPPSPSLTAFGLLLAAGVLALAVWLVSLLWGPFAYRAALAGTPGTLTAPHCHITGSGKYSRRDCTGTFVALEGPFTDASAHAYEVARFDDSPIRLQRRSDGGYTQPLLPRAATILAVVFGVVSGAAALLLFLCLLPLRVSFGKGARLSANPQPWGALLWLLSRVSAGAAAAAAVCLIMVAVLAVAERFL
;
A
#
# COMPACT_ATOMS: atom_id res chain seq x y z
N MET A 1 -52.74 -15.59 29.76
CA MET A 1 -51.90 -15.80 28.56
C MET A 1 -50.95 -14.63 28.50
N GLU A 2 -49.73 -14.81 29.04
CA GLU A 2 -48.70 -13.78 29.00
C GLU A 2 -47.96 -13.87 27.67
N GLU A 3 -48.12 -12.84 26.86
CA GLU A 3 -47.45 -12.67 25.58
C GLU A 3 -45.97 -12.38 25.85
N LYS A 4 -45.11 -13.36 25.56
CA LYS A 4 -43.67 -13.26 25.79
C LYS A 4 -43.10 -12.24 24.79
N PRO A 5 -42.47 -11.14 25.24
CA PRO A 5 -41.99 -10.11 24.33
C PRO A 5 -40.91 -10.67 23.41
N ALA A 6 -41.12 -10.49 22.10
CA ALA A 6 -40.17 -10.86 21.07
C ALA A 6 -38.89 -10.02 21.24
N LEU A 7 -37.80 -10.68 21.64
CA LEU A 7 -36.48 -10.03 21.69
C LEU A 7 -36.10 -9.58 20.27
N PRO A 8 -35.62 -8.33 20.08
CA PRO A 8 -35.17 -7.86 18.78
C PRO A 8 -34.01 -8.74 18.27
N PRO A 9 -33.90 -8.98 16.95
CA PRO A 9 -32.82 -9.77 16.39
C PRO A 9 -31.50 -9.09 16.72
N SER A 10 -30.67 -9.76 17.54
CA SER A 10 -29.31 -9.31 17.79
C SER A 10 -28.58 -9.31 16.44
N PRO A 11 -27.86 -8.22 16.08
CA PRO A 11 -27.09 -8.18 14.85
C PRO A 11 -26.16 -9.39 14.86
N SER A 12 -26.38 -10.30 13.92
CA SER A 12 -25.63 -11.53 13.84
C SER A 12 -24.15 -11.18 13.68
N LEU A 13 -23.28 -11.97 14.33
CA LEU A 13 -21.82 -11.85 14.22
C LEU A 13 -21.34 -11.75 12.77
N THR A 14 -22.10 -12.32 11.83
CA THR A 14 -21.90 -12.21 10.38
C THR A 14 -22.12 -10.80 9.84
N ALA A 15 -23.13 -10.07 10.31
CA ALA A 15 -23.37 -8.67 9.91
C ALA A 15 -22.23 -7.75 10.37
N PHE A 16 -21.73 -7.94 11.60
CA PHE A 16 -20.56 -7.22 12.09
C PHE A 16 -19.30 -7.58 11.30
N GLY A 17 -19.09 -8.87 10.98
CA GLY A 17 -17.98 -9.31 10.14
C GLY A 17 -18.00 -8.68 8.74
N LEU A 18 -19.17 -8.63 8.10
CA LEU A 18 -19.36 -8.00 6.78
C LEU A 18 -19.12 -6.49 6.83
N LEU A 19 -19.60 -5.79 7.85
CA LEU A 19 -19.36 -4.37 8.03
C LEU A 19 -17.86 -4.07 8.21
N LEU A 20 -17.16 -4.89 8.99
CA LEU A 20 -15.73 -4.74 9.21
C LEU A 20 -14.94 -5.03 7.92
N ALA A 21 -15.34 -6.06 7.16
CA ALA A 21 -14.79 -6.34 5.83
C ALA A 21 -14.94 -5.15 4.87
N ALA A 22 -16.15 -4.62 4.78
CA ALA A 22 -16.46 -3.48 3.92
C ALA A 22 -15.66 -2.24 4.34
N GLY A 23 -15.53 -1.98 5.64
CA GLY A 23 -14.72 -0.88 6.17
C GLY A 23 -13.24 -1.01 5.80
N VAL A 24 -12.66 -2.21 5.94
CA VAL A 24 -11.25 -2.45 5.58
C VAL A 24 -11.03 -2.33 4.07
N LEU A 25 -11.93 -2.86 3.25
CA LEU A 25 -11.87 -2.71 1.79
C LEU A 25 -11.99 -1.25 1.38
N ALA A 26 -12.94 -0.50 1.95
CA ALA A 26 -13.10 0.92 1.67
C ALA A 26 -11.85 1.72 2.05
N LEU A 27 -11.25 1.44 3.21
CA LEU A 27 -10.01 2.07 3.64
C LEU A 27 -8.85 1.73 2.70
N ALA A 28 -8.73 0.46 2.28
CA ALA A 28 -7.69 0.04 1.35
C ALA A 28 -7.83 0.73 0.00
N VAL A 29 -9.04 0.76 -0.58
CA VAL A 29 -9.34 1.47 -1.84
C VAL A 29 -9.03 2.95 -1.70
N TRP A 30 -9.42 3.58 -0.59
CA TRP A 30 -9.14 4.98 -0.31
C TRP A 30 -7.63 5.25 -0.24
N LEU A 31 -6.86 4.44 0.50
CA LEU A 31 -5.41 4.56 0.57
C LEU A 31 -4.73 4.37 -0.80
N VAL A 32 -5.17 3.39 -1.58
CA VAL A 32 -4.68 3.15 -2.94
C VAL A 32 -4.97 4.36 -3.83
N SER A 33 -6.17 4.94 -3.72
CA SER A 33 -6.56 6.10 -4.53
C SER A 33 -5.72 7.35 -4.25
N LEU A 34 -5.36 7.59 -2.99
CA LEU A 34 -4.48 8.69 -2.60
C LEU A 34 -3.04 8.50 -3.13
N LEU A 35 -2.60 7.25 -3.20
CA LEU A 35 -1.24 6.90 -3.63
C LEU A 35 -1.11 6.74 -5.14
N TRP A 36 -2.22 6.58 -5.86
CA TRP A 36 -2.23 6.28 -7.29
C TRP A 36 -1.58 7.37 -8.15
N GLY A 37 -1.93 8.64 -7.91
CA GLY A 37 -1.34 9.77 -8.66
C GLY A 37 0.19 9.83 -8.53
N PRO A 38 0.74 9.94 -7.30
CA PRO A 38 2.18 9.91 -7.07
C PRO A 38 2.86 8.65 -7.61
N PHE A 39 2.20 7.49 -7.48
CA PHE A 39 2.70 6.23 -8.02
C PHE A 39 2.78 6.25 -9.54
N ALA A 40 1.74 6.71 -10.23
CA ALA A 40 1.70 6.73 -11.68
C ALA A 40 2.83 7.58 -12.26
N TYR A 41 3.13 8.73 -11.65
CA TYR A 41 4.29 9.55 -12.05
C TYR A 41 5.64 8.93 -11.65
N ARG A 42 5.75 8.30 -10.47
CA ARG A 42 7.02 7.65 -10.05
C ARG A 42 7.35 6.38 -10.83
N ALA A 43 6.31 5.65 -11.26
CA ALA A 43 6.40 4.42 -12.04
C ALA A 43 6.47 4.69 -13.55
N ALA A 44 6.54 5.96 -13.97
CA ALA A 44 6.53 6.36 -15.37
C ALA A 44 5.26 5.99 -16.16
N LEU A 45 4.13 5.77 -15.47
CA LEU A 45 2.84 5.39 -16.05
C LEU A 45 1.97 6.58 -16.46
N ALA A 46 2.28 7.80 -16.01
CA ALA A 46 1.52 9.01 -16.33
C ALA A 46 2.43 10.22 -16.54
N GLY A 47 2.03 11.15 -17.41
CA GLY A 47 2.82 12.33 -17.78
C GLY A 47 3.67 12.12 -19.03
N THR A 48 4.39 13.16 -19.44
CA THR A 48 5.19 13.14 -20.67
C THR A 48 6.64 12.78 -20.33
N PRO A 49 7.14 11.60 -20.73
CA PRO A 49 8.51 11.21 -20.44
C PRO A 49 9.48 12.01 -21.33
N GLY A 50 10.66 12.33 -20.80
CA GLY A 50 11.65 13.14 -21.50
C GLY A 50 13.01 13.13 -20.82
N THR A 51 13.91 13.93 -21.36
CA THR A 51 15.25 14.13 -20.82
C THR A 51 15.51 15.60 -20.54
N LEU A 52 16.06 15.90 -19.37
CA LEU A 52 16.55 17.22 -18.99
C LEU A 52 18.06 17.27 -19.16
N THR A 53 18.52 18.21 -19.98
CA THR A 53 19.92 18.64 -20.04
C THR A 53 20.06 19.91 -19.22
N ALA A 54 20.71 19.82 -18.06
CA ALA A 54 20.92 20.94 -17.15
C ALA A 54 22.41 21.29 -17.10
N PRO A 55 22.82 22.49 -17.57
CA PRO A 55 24.22 22.90 -17.50
C PRO A 55 24.65 23.21 -16.06
N HIS A 56 23.71 23.58 -15.20
CA HIS A 56 23.96 23.94 -13.81
C HIS A 56 22.89 23.31 -12.91
N CYS A 57 23.35 22.58 -11.89
CA CYS A 57 22.51 22.09 -10.80
C CYS A 57 23.03 22.69 -9.50
N HIS A 58 22.14 23.29 -8.73
CA HIS A 58 22.45 23.81 -7.42
C HIS A 58 22.12 22.76 -6.36
N ILE A 59 23.00 22.57 -5.38
CA ILE A 59 22.71 21.71 -4.23
C ILE A 59 22.32 22.62 -3.07
N THR A 60 21.07 22.56 -2.66
CA THR A 60 20.54 23.24 -1.48
C THR A 60 20.60 22.30 -0.27
N GLY A 61 20.78 22.84 0.94
CA GLY A 61 20.86 22.05 2.17
C GLY A 61 22.25 21.46 2.46
N SER A 62 22.39 20.76 3.60
CA SER A 62 23.64 20.10 3.99
C SER A 62 23.38 18.68 4.50
N GLY A 63 24.37 17.81 4.28
CA GLY A 63 24.30 16.41 4.69
C GLY A 63 23.19 15.64 4.00
N LYS A 64 22.35 14.96 4.79
CA LYS A 64 21.32 14.05 4.31
C LYS A 64 20.15 14.79 3.64
N TYR A 65 19.85 16.01 4.10
CA TYR A 65 18.83 16.89 3.50
C TYR A 65 19.34 17.70 2.32
N SER A 66 20.47 17.29 1.70
CA SER A 66 20.94 17.95 0.49
C SER A 66 19.98 17.62 -0.65
N ARG A 67 19.35 18.66 -1.20
CA ARG A 67 18.48 18.58 -2.37
C ARG A 67 19.23 19.16 -3.55
N ARG A 68 19.10 18.52 -4.70
CA ARG A 68 19.69 19.00 -5.94
C ARG A 68 18.58 19.53 -6.83
N ASP A 69 18.67 20.81 -7.12
CA ASP A 69 17.73 21.53 -7.96
C ASP A 69 18.44 21.88 -9.26
N CYS A 70 17.91 21.37 -10.37
CA CYS A 70 18.50 21.54 -11.70
C CYS A 70 17.59 22.42 -12.56
N THR A 71 18.19 23.29 -13.36
CA THR A 71 17.48 24.10 -14.35
C THR A 71 18.12 23.88 -15.71
N GLY A 72 17.30 23.66 -16.73
CA GLY A 72 17.81 23.37 -18.06
C GLY A 72 16.72 23.16 -19.10
N THR A 73 17.09 22.46 -20.16
CA THR A 73 16.19 22.17 -21.28
C THR A 73 15.64 20.76 -21.17
N PHE A 74 14.32 20.65 -21.03
CA PHE A 74 13.60 19.39 -21.12
C PHE A 74 13.16 19.14 -22.56
N VAL A 75 13.47 17.96 -23.07
CA VAL A 75 13.03 17.48 -24.37
C VAL A 75 12.17 16.26 -24.14
N ALA A 76 10.93 16.27 -24.61
CA ALA A 76 10.06 15.10 -24.56
C ALA A 76 10.67 13.97 -25.41
N LEU A 77 10.57 12.73 -24.92
CA LEU A 77 10.98 11.56 -25.70
C LEU A 77 10.04 11.34 -26.89
N GLU A 78 8.78 11.74 -26.74
CA GLU A 78 7.75 11.61 -27.75
C GLU A 78 7.14 12.98 -28.06
N GLY A 79 7.04 13.29 -29.35
CA GLY A 79 6.46 14.54 -29.84
C GLY A 79 7.43 15.74 -29.81
N PRO A 80 7.00 16.90 -30.33
CA PRO A 80 7.86 18.07 -30.51
C PRO A 80 7.99 18.95 -29.25
N PHE A 81 7.53 18.49 -28.09
CA PHE A 81 7.51 19.32 -26.89
C PHE A 81 8.92 19.51 -26.31
N THR A 82 9.31 20.77 -26.16
CA THR A 82 10.56 21.19 -25.53
C THR A 82 10.29 22.35 -24.59
N ASP A 83 10.83 22.29 -23.38
CA ASP A 83 10.79 23.38 -22.40
C ASP A 83 12.24 23.82 -22.10
N ALA A 84 12.61 25.01 -22.55
CA ALA A 84 13.95 25.56 -22.40
C ALA A 84 14.27 26.03 -20.97
N SER A 85 13.26 26.11 -20.11
CA SER A 85 13.32 26.65 -18.75
C SER A 85 12.83 25.65 -17.71
N ALA A 86 12.95 24.35 -18.01
CA ALA A 86 12.49 23.29 -17.15
C ALA A 86 13.27 23.27 -15.82
N HIS A 87 12.53 23.26 -14.72
CA HIS A 87 13.07 23.22 -13.38
C HIS A 87 12.69 21.91 -12.69
N ALA A 88 13.70 21.14 -12.27
CA ALA A 88 13.53 19.87 -11.60
C ALA A 88 14.09 19.94 -10.18
N TYR A 89 13.26 19.54 -9.22
CA TYR A 89 13.60 19.48 -7.81
C TYR A 89 14.00 18.06 -7.40
N GLU A 90 14.84 17.95 -6.38
CA GLU A 90 15.23 16.67 -5.76
C GLU A 90 15.77 15.63 -6.77
N VAL A 91 16.61 16.08 -7.70
CA VAL A 91 17.20 15.22 -8.73
C VAL A 91 18.25 14.29 -8.11
N ALA A 92 18.14 12.99 -8.39
CA ALA A 92 19.14 12.00 -7.98
C ALA A 92 20.52 12.27 -8.62
N ARG A 93 21.57 11.73 -8.01
CA ARG A 93 22.96 11.97 -8.43
C ARG A 93 23.18 11.69 -9.92
N PHE A 94 24.00 12.52 -10.55
CA PHE A 94 24.15 12.62 -12.00
C PHE A 94 25.62 12.46 -12.40
N ASP A 95 25.87 11.62 -13.40
CA ASP A 95 27.19 11.36 -14.00
C ASP A 95 27.24 11.93 -15.43
N ASP A 96 27.11 13.25 -15.56
CA ASP A 96 27.17 14.04 -16.82
C ASP A 96 26.21 13.62 -17.97
N SER A 97 25.32 12.63 -17.78
CA SER A 97 24.46 12.03 -18.82
C SER A 97 22.98 12.41 -18.72
N PRO A 98 22.29 12.98 -19.73
CA PRO A 98 20.93 13.58 -19.63
C PRO A 98 19.93 12.93 -18.64
N ILE A 99 19.30 13.75 -17.80
CA ILE A 99 18.46 13.28 -16.68
C ILE A 99 17.11 12.82 -17.23
N ARG A 100 16.72 11.57 -16.99
CA ARG A 100 15.36 11.12 -17.31
C ARG A 100 14.36 11.75 -16.36
N LEU A 101 13.42 12.51 -16.89
CA LEU A 101 12.33 13.14 -16.13
C LEU A 101 10.98 12.85 -16.78
N GLN A 102 9.94 13.10 -16.01
CA GLN A 102 8.57 13.06 -16.47
C GLN A 102 7.88 14.37 -16.11
N ARG A 103 7.27 15.00 -17.11
CA ARG A 103 6.47 16.21 -16.94
C ARG A 103 5.07 15.83 -16.46
N ARG A 104 4.65 16.41 -15.34
CA ARG A 104 3.31 16.27 -14.75
C ARG A 104 2.30 17.18 -15.45
N SER A 105 1.02 16.92 -15.21
CA SER A 105 -0.08 17.75 -15.70
C SER A 105 -0.10 19.16 -15.10
N ASP A 106 0.48 19.37 -13.91
CA ASP A 106 0.65 20.68 -13.27
C ASP A 106 1.83 21.48 -13.85
N GLY A 107 2.56 20.93 -14.81
CA GLY A 107 3.76 21.52 -15.40
C GLY A 107 5.04 21.24 -14.63
N GLY A 108 4.96 20.59 -13.46
CA GLY A 108 6.13 20.20 -12.68
C GLY A 108 6.89 19.03 -13.29
N TYR A 109 8.13 18.85 -12.87
CA TYR A 109 9.01 17.78 -13.33
C TYR A 109 9.36 16.82 -12.20
N THR A 110 9.44 15.53 -12.51
CA THR A 110 9.74 14.49 -11.52
C THR A 110 10.65 13.45 -12.13
N GLN A 111 11.59 12.96 -11.34
CA GLN A 111 12.36 11.79 -11.72
C GLN A 111 11.56 10.52 -11.37
N PRO A 112 11.43 9.54 -12.29
CA PRO A 112 10.86 8.25 -11.95
C PRO A 112 11.83 7.48 -11.04
N LEU A 113 11.43 7.21 -9.80
CA LEU A 113 12.16 6.36 -8.85
C LEU A 113 11.45 5.01 -8.73
N LEU A 114 11.81 4.07 -9.60
CA LEU A 114 11.32 2.68 -9.57
C LEU A 114 11.41 1.98 -8.19
N PRO A 115 12.49 2.10 -7.39
CA PRO A 115 12.55 1.40 -6.11
C PRO A 115 11.48 1.88 -5.12
N ARG A 116 11.10 3.16 -5.15
CA ARG A 116 10.05 3.72 -4.28
C ARG A 116 8.65 3.27 -4.71
N ALA A 117 8.42 3.07 -6.01
CA ALA A 117 7.16 2.56 -6.53
C ALA A 117 6.92 1.09 -6.11
N ALA A 118 7.98 0.27 -6.11
CA ALA A 118 7.92 -1.12 -5.65
C ALA A 118 7.57 -1.22 -4.16
N THR A 119 8.13 -0.35 -3.31
CA THR A 119 7.78 -0.30 -1.88
C THR A 119 6.31 0.02 -1.65
N ILE A 120 5.75 0.98 -2.39
CA ILE A 120 4.33 1.34 -2.29
C ILE A 120 3.45 0.15 -2.67
N LEU A 121 3.75 -0.53 -3.78
CA LEU A 121 3.04 -1.74 -4.20
C LEU A 121 3.11 -2.85 -3.14
N ALA A 122 4.28 -3.08 -2.56
CA ALA A 122 4.46 -4.09 -1.52
C ALA A 122 3.58 -3.80 -0.28
N VAL A 123 3.49 -2.53 0.13
CA VAL A 123 2.62 -2.12 1.24
C VAL A 123 1.15 -2.36 0.94
N VAL A 124 0.68 -1.94 -0.25
CA VAL A 124 -0.70 -2.17 -0.69
C VAL A 124 -1.01 -3.66 -0.69
N PHE A 125 -0.13 -4.47 -1.28
CA PHE A 125 -0.31 -5.92 -1.35
C PHE A 125 -0.33 -6.55 0.06
N GLY A 126 0.53 -6.09 0.97
CA GLY A 126 0.56 -6.53 2.35
C GLY A 126 -0.72 -6.23 3.11
N VAL A 127 -1.27 -5.01 2.96
CA VAL A 127 -2.52 -4.62 3.60
C VAL A 127 -3.70 -5.45 3.07
N VAL A 128 -3.81 -5.59 1.74
CA VAL A 128 -4.91 -6.33 1.11
C VAL A 128 -4.85 -7.82 1.46
N SER A 129 -3.68 -8.45 1.38
CA SER A 129 -3.51 -9.86 1.73
C SER A 129 -3.73 -10.11 3.23
N GLY A 130 -3.26 -9.22 4.10
CA GLY A 130 -3.51 -9.30 5.54
C GLY A 130 -5.00 -9.18 5.90
N ALA A 131 -5.71 -8.24 5.26
CA ALA A 131 -7.15 -8.09 5.42
C ALA A 131 -7.92 -9.35 4.97
N ALA A 132 -7.56 -9.91 3.82
CA ALA A 132 -8.18 -11.13 3.31
C ALA A 132 -7.95 -12.33 4.26
N ALA A 133 -6.73 -12.47 4.79
CA ALA A 133 -6.41 -13.52 5.76
C ALA A 133 -7.19 -13.36 7.08
N LEU A 134 -7.33 -12.12 7.58
CA LEU A 134 -8.12 -11.81 8.77
C LEU A 134 -9.60 -12.15 8.55
N LEU A 135 -10.16 -11.81 7.39
CA LEU A 135 -11.54 -12.12 7.04
C LEU A 135 -11.78 -13.63 6.96
N LEU A 136 -10.89 -14.38 6.31
CA LEU A 136 -10.97 -15.84 6.29
C LEU A 136 -10.94 -16.42 7.71
N PHE A 137 -10.07 -15.91 8.58
CA PHE A 137 -10.01 -16.33 9.97
C PHE A 137 -11.32 -16.05 10.72
N LEU A 138 -11.91 -14.86 10.55
CA LEU A 138 -13.18 -14.48 11.19
C LEU A 138 -14.36 -15.29 10.64
N CYS A 139 -14.40 -15.61 9.35
CA CYS A 139 -15.42 -16.46 8.74
C CYS A 139 -15.35 -17.92 9.22
N LEU A 140 -14.14 -18.41 9.53
CA LEU A 140 -13.93 -19.78 10.03
C LEU A 140 -14.16 -19.90 11.56
N LEU A 141 -14.16 -18.79 12.30
CA LEU A 141 -14.39 -18.77 13.75
C LEU A 141 -15.80 -19.28 14.17
N PRO A 142 -16.93 -18.81 13.60
CA PRO A 142 -18.27 -19.23 14.01
C PRO A 142 -18.60 -20.68 13.61
N LEU A 143 -17.93 -21.24 12.59
CA LEU A 143 -17.99 -22.68 12.28
C LEU A 143 -17.51 -23.56 13.45
N ARG A 144 -16.68 -23.02 14.36
CA ARG A 144 -16.24 -23.73 15.58
C ARG A 144 -17.23 -23.69 16.73
N VAL A 145 -18.20 -22.76 16.74
CA VAL A 145 -19.06 -22.49 17.92
C VAL A 145 -20.47 -23.05 17.76
N SER A 146 -20.90 -23.38 16.54
CA SER A 146 -22.20 -24.02 16.28
C SER A 146 -22.06 -25.56 16.26
N PHE A 147 -21.68 -26.14 17.40
CA PHE A 147 -22.01 -27.54 17.69
C PHE A 147 -23.22 -27.55 18.61
N GLY A 148 -24.40 -27.72 17.99
CA GLY A 148 -25.66 -27.87 18.70
C GLY A 148 -25.58 -28.96 19.75
N LYS A 149 -26.18 -28.69 20.92
CA LYS A 149 -26.47 -29.69 21.95
C LYS A 149 -27.09 -30.93 21.30
N GLY A 150 -26.34 -32.02 21.19
CA GLY A 150 -26.90 -33.35 20.92
C GLY A 150 -26.09 -34.30 20.04
N ALA A 151 -25.23 -33.83 19.14
CA ALA A 151 -24.50 -34.75 18.26
C ALA A 151 -23.13 -35.11 18.83
N ARG A 152 -23.01 -36.29 19.46
CA ARG A 152 -21.72 -36.92 19.76
C ARG A 152 -21.01 -37.27 18.45
N LEU A 153 -20.17 -36.37 17.96
CA LEU A 153 -19.18 -36.66 16.92
C LEU A 153 -17.97 -37.37 17.54
N SER A 154 -18.14 -38.65 17.91
CA SER A 154 -17.04 -39.50 18.40
C SER A 154 -16.36 -40.31 17.29
N ALA A 155 -16.44 -39.90 16.01
CA ALA A 155 -16.01 -40.76 14.91
C ALA A 155 -15.28 -40.09 13.73
N ASN A 156 -14.76 -38.87 13.84
CA ASN A 156 -13.78 -38.42 12.83
C ASN A 156 -12.74 -37.44 13.42
N PRO A 157 -11.60 -37.94 13.90
CA PRO A 157 -10.54 -37.12 14.44
C PRO A 157 -9.57 -36.69 13.33
N GLN A 158 -8.98 -35.50 13.48
CA GLN A 158 -7.66 -35.06 12.97
C GLN A 158 -7.51 -34.01 11.86
N PRO A 159 -8.19 -33.96 10.69
CA PRO A 159 -7.74 -33.03 9.65
C PRO A 159 -8.02 -31.56 10.02
N TRP A 160 -9.14 -31.30 10.68
CA TRP A 160 -9.55 -29.94 11.05
C TRP A 160 -8.71 -29.34 12.19
N GLY A 161 -8.25 -30.16 13.14
CA GLY A 161 -7.39 -29.69 14.23
C GLY A 161 -6.02 -29.24 13.71
N ALA A 162 -5.41 -30.06 12.86
CA ALA A 162 -4.14 -29.74 12.21
C ALA A 162 -4.27 -28.54 11.26
N LEU A 163 -5.34 -28.51 10.44
CA LEU A 163 -5.60 -27.40 9.52
C LEU A 163 -5.84 -26.08 10.26
N LEU A 164 -6.58 -26.10 11.36
CA LEU A 164 -6.84 -24.89 12.14
C LEU A 164 -5.62 -24.45 12.97
N TRP A 165 -4.77 -25.39 13.38
CA TRP A 165 -3.48 -25.07 13.99
C TRP A 165 -2.50 -24.48 12.97
N LEU A 166 -2.50 -24.99 11.74
CA LEU A 166 -1.76 -24.40 10.62
C LEU A 166 -2.30 -23.01 10.29
N LEU A 167 -3.62 -22.84 10.19
CA LEU A 167 -4.26 -21.55 9.94
C LEU A 167 -4.03 -20.54 11.06
N SER A 168 -4.02 -20.96 12.33
CA SER A 168 -3.70 -20.05 13.44
C SER A 168 -2.23 -19.63 13.43
N ARG A 169 -1.31 -20.53 13.06
CA ARG A 169 0.10 -20.18 12.87
C ARG A 169 0.34 -19.30 11.66
N VAL A 170 -0.35 -19.55 10.55
CA VAL A 170 -0.28 -18.71 9.35
C VAL A 170 -0.92 -17.35 9.61
N SER A 171 -2.03 -17.29 10.36
CA SER A 171 -2.67 -16.05 10.82
C SER A 171 -1.77 -15.24 11.75
N ALA A 172 -1.19 -15.87 12.78
CA ALA A 172 -0.27 -15.21 13.69
C ALA A 172 1.02 -14.76 12.97
N GLY A 173 1.53 -15.58 12.06
CA GLY A 173 2.67 -15.25 11.20
C GLY A 173 2.37 -14.10 10.24
N ALA A 174 1.18 -14.07 9.64
CA ALA A 174 0.73 -12.99 8.77
C ALA A 174 0.49 -11.70 9.56
N ALA A 175 -0.09 -11.77 10.76
CA ALA A 175 -0.27 -10.61 11.64
C ALA A 175 1.08 -10.05 12.12
N ALA A 176 2.03 -10.92 12.49
CA ALA A 176 3.38 -10.53 12.85
C ALA A 176 4.12 -9.93 11.65
N ALA A 177 4.02 -10.53 10.46
CA ALA A 177 4.63 -10.02 9.24
C ALA A 177 4.02 -8.67 8.82
N ALA A 178 2.71 -8.50 8.95
CA ALA A 178 2.01 -7.24 8.69
C ALA A 178 2.42 -6.16 9.71
N ALA A 179 2.53 -6.51 11.00
CA ALA A 179 3.02 -5.61 12.04
C ALA A 179 4.47 -5.21 11.79
N VAL A 180 5.35 -6.16 11.43
CA VAL A 180 6.74 -5.88 11.07
C VAL A 180 6.83 -5.03 9.80
N CYS A 181 5.99 -5.28 8.79
CA CYS A 181 5.93 -4.43 7.60
C CYS A 181 5.44 -3.01 7.96
N LEU A 182 4.41 -2.88 8.81
CA LEU A 182 3.94 -1.57 9.29
C LEU A 182 5.01 -0.84 10.10
N ILE A 183 5.72 -1.55 10.98
CA ILE A 183 6.83 -1.00 11.76
C ILE A 183 7.95 -0.60 10.80
N MET A 184 8.32 -1.41 9.82
CA MET A 184 9.32 -1.06 8.81
C MET A 184 8.89 0.14 7.99
N VAL A 185 7.62 0.25 7.59
CA VAL A 185 7.10 1.41 6.86
C VAL A 185 7.10 2.65 7.74
N ALA A 186 6.71 2.54 9.01
CA ALA A 186 6.76 3.63 9.96
C ALA A 186 8.22 4.06 10.22
N VAL A 187 9.13 3.10 10.40
CA VAL A 187 10.56 3.33 10.58
C VAL A 187 11.16 3.93 9.33
N LEU A 188 10.81 3.48 8.12
CA LEU A 188 11.28 4.07 6.87
C LEU A 188 10.70 5.47 6.66
N ALA A 189 9.42 5.69 6.95
CA ALA A 189 8.79 7.00 6.86
C ALA A 189 9.37 7.99 7.88
N VAL A 190 9.73 7.52 9.08
CA VAL A 190 10.40 8.30 10.11
C VAL A 190 11.88 8.48 9.76
N ALA A 191 12.56 7.46 9.26
CA ALA A 191 13.94 7.53 8.81
C ALA A 191 14.09 8.47 7.61
N GLU A 192 13.14 8.49 6.68
CA GLU A 192 13.04 9.48 5.59
C GLU A 192 12.72 10.89 6.10
N ARG A 193 12.26 11.07 7.34
CA ARG A 193 12.21 12.41 7.98
C ARG A 193 13.55 12.82 8.60
N PHE A 194 14.42 11.86 8.86
CA PHE A 194 15.75 12.05 9.48
C PHE A 194 16.93 11.87 8.50
N LEU A 195 16.63 11.47 7.26
CA LEU A 195 17.51 11.39 6.10
C LEU A 195 17.06 12.48 5.13
#